data_AF-A0AAW0Q434-F1
#
_entry.id   AF-A0AAW0Q434-F1
#
_cell.length_a   1.000
_cell.length_b   1.000
_cell.length_c   1.000
_cell.angle_alpha   90.00
_cell.angle_beta   90.00
_cell.angle_gamma   90.00
#
_symmetry.space_group_name_H-M   'P 1'
#
loop_
_entity.id
_entity.type
_entity.pdbx_description
1 polymer ?
#
loop_
_entity_poly.entity_id
_entity_poly.type
_entity_poly.pdbx_seq_one_letter_code
_entity_poly.pdbx_strand_id
1 'polypeptide(L)'
;MRSPYYKPHNGTHCTYTKLKASSSSGPSPLAAMPQKPQKPAQTTHYIELGGYQYWPVLVPRGIRLYTYEQIPVFLRDNPYITDGYRAYLPSRLCIKSLFMVSNESVNMWSHVLGFLLFFFLGVYNMASVLPTVGASREDYVIYSVTLFCFQLCMLCSVGFHVFCCHRSEKTSRRWMALDYAGLSIGILGCYVPGVFYTFYCNNYWRQVYLVAVLAMILAVFFAQIHPVSLSKQWKQMRSLLFCLLGGYGLVPTAHWVWLSGDSATSSCRCSSLVF
;
A
#
# COMPACT_ATOMS: atom_id res chain seq x y z
N MET A 1 -23.35 -47.98 41.07
CA MET A 1 -23.09 -49.42 40.81
C MET A 1 -21.63 -49.73 41.16
N ARG A 2 -21.27 -51.02 41.25
CA ARG A 2 -20.09 -51.53 41.98
C ARG A 2 -18.72 -51.21 41.33
N SER A 3 -17.73 -50.90 42.19
CA SER A 3 -16.27 -51.13 42.02
C SER A 3 -15.95 -52.62 42.40
N PRO A 4 -14.74 -53.25 42.28
CA PRO A 4 -13.39 -52.66 42.43
C PRO A 4 -12.19 -53.33 41.66
N TYR A 5 -10.97 -52.87 42.00
CA TYR A 5 -9.61 -53.49 42.03
C TYR A 5 -8.56 -52.45 41.55
N TYR A 6 -7.86 -51.60 42.35
CA TYR A 6 -7.00 -51.76 43.56
C TYR A 6 -5.61 -52.37 43.23
N LYS A 7 -4.53 -51.58 42.95
CA LYS A 7 -3.51 -50.91 43.86
C LYS A 7 -2.22 -51.79 44.07
N PRO A 8 -1.06 -51.31 44.63
CA PRO A 8 -0.36 -50.01 44.46
C PRO A 8 1.22 -50.01 44.61
N HIS A 9 1.83 -48.81 44.54
CA HIS A 9 3.00 -48.28 45.32
C HIS A 9 4.52 -48.45 44.95
N ASN A 10 5.21 -47.30 45.11
CA ASN A 10 6.59 -47.01 45.58
C ASN A 10 7.86 -47.24 44.72
N GLY A 11 8.70 -46.19 44.68
CA GLY A 11 10.06 -46.29 45.26
C GLY A 11 11.30 -45.90 44.42
N THR A 12 11.89 -44.74 44.75
CA THR A 12 13.36 -44.46 44.82
C THR A 12 14.34 -44.75 43.67
N HIS A 13 15.05 -43.69 43.26
CA HIS A 13 16.51 -43.60 42.99
C HIS A 13 17.28 -44.84 42.48
N CYS A 14 17.82 -44.75 41.25
CA CYS A 14 18.96 -45.56 40.79
C CYS A 14 20.15 -44.68 40.40
N THR A 15 21.17 -44.70 41.24
CA THR A 15 22.52 -44.19 40.97
C THR A 15 23.25 -45.15 40.03
N TYR A 16 24.01 -44.66 39.04
CA TYR A 16 24.91 -45.51 38.26
C TYR A 16 26.38 -45.34 38.66
N THR A 17 27.04 -46.48 38.84
CA THR A 17 28.28 -46.64 39.60
C THR A 17 29.53 -46.45 38.73
N LYS A 18 30.58 -45.86 39.31
CA LYS A 18 31.94 -45.87 38.76
C LYS A 18 32.43 -47.30 38.52
N LEU A 19 32.93 -47.60 37.32
CA LEU A 19 33.90 -48.68 37.10
C LEU A 19 35.31 -48.09 37.07
N LYS A 20 36.25 -48.75 37.76
CA LYS A 20 37.65 -48.35 37.95
C LYS A 20 38.55 -49.52 37.56
N ALA A 21 39.50 -49.29 36.66
CA ALA A 21 40.58 -50.23 36.32
C ALA A 21 41.95 -49.64 36.73
N SER A 22 42.98 -50.48 36.81
CA SER A 22 44.25 -50.24 37.52
C SER A 22 45.35 -51.14 36.92
N SER A 23 46.67 -50.86 36.94
CA SER A 23 47.46 -49.75 37.53
C SER A 23 48.86 -49.68 36.88
N SER A 24 49.71 -48.73 37.34
CA SER A 24 51.17 -48.61 37.08
C SER A 24 51.57 -48.02 35.70
N SER A 25 52.62 -47.20 35.54
CA SER A 25 53.62 -46.62 36.47
C SER A 25 54.04 -45.19 36.01
N GLY A 26 54.70 -44.37 36.86
CA GLY A 26 54.95 -42.91 36.63
C GLY A 26 56.28 -42.56 35.91
N PRO A 27 56.82 -41.30 35.99
CA PRO A 27 56.36 -40.09 36.70
C PRO A 27 56.13 -38.83 35.79
N SER A 28 55.82 -37.69 36.42
CA SER A 28 55.31 -36.40 35.88
C SER A 28 56.33 -35.46 35.16
N PRO A 29 55.98 -34.21 34.77
CA PRO A 29 55.08 -33.83 33.67
C PRO A 29 55.68 -32.77 32.70
N LEU A 30 55.14 -32.59 31.48
CA LEU A 30 55.43 -31.39 30.66
C LEU A 30 54.19 -30.78 29.98
N ALA A 31 54.06 -29.47 30.15
CA ALA A 31 53.24 -28.46 29.45
C ALA A 31 52.00 -28.88 28.62
N ALA A 32 50.85 -28.31 28.98
CA ALA A 32 49.61 -28.40 28.20
C ALA A 32 49.49 -27.30 27.11
N MET A 33 48.82 -27.62 26.01
CA MET A 33 48.12 -26.64 25.16
C MET A 33 46.66 -27.11 24.98
N PRO A 34 45.64 -26.29 25.30
CA PRO A 34 44.25 -26.73 25.28
C PRO A 34 43.64 -26.68 23.88
N GLN A 35 43.00 -27.78 23.46
CA GLN A 35 42.15 -27.80 22.27
C GLN A 35 40.90 -26.93 22.49
N LYS A 36 40.54 -26.14 21.47
CA LYS A 36 39.44 -25.17 21.51
C LYS A 36 38.11 -25.89 21.24
N PRO A 37 37.07 -25.77 22.09
CA PRO A 37 35.82 -26.50 21.90
C PRO A 37 35.04 -25.97 20.68
N GLN A 38 34.64 -26.89 19.79
CA GLN A 38 33.72 -26.58 18.70
C GLN A 38 32.32 -26.27 19.27
N LYS A 39 31.79 -25.08 18.94
CA LYS A 39 30.38 -24.74 19.19
C LYS A 39 29.50 -25.37 18.10
N PRO A 40 28.28 -25.83 18.42
CA PRO A 40 27.39 -26.42 17.42
C PRO A 40 26.98 -25.37 16.38
N ALA A 41 27.11 -25.72 15.10
CA ALA A 41 26.70 -24.87 14.00
C ALA A 41 25.17 -24.74 13.97
N GLN A 42 24.64 -23.55 14.25
CA GLN A 42 23.22 -23.26 14.05
C GLN A 42 22.92 -23.20 12.55
N THR A 43 22.05 -24.10 12.12
CA THR A 43 21.55 -24.23 10.75
C THR A 43 20.85 -22.95 10.31
N THR A 44 21.56 -22.09 9.58
CA THR A 44 20.93 -21.13 8.67
C THR A 44 20.96 -21.78 7.30
N HIS A 45 19.83 -22.32 6.86
CA HIS A 45 19.71 -22.95 5.53
C HIS A 45 19.59 -21.84 4.46
N TYR A 46 20.68 -21.10 4.23
CA TYR A 46 20.79 -20.23 3.06
C TYR A 46 20.80 -21.13 1.83
N ILE A 47 19.63 -21.31 1.22
CA ILE A 47 19.56 -21.94 -0.09
C ILE A 47 20.22 -20.96 -1.08
N GLU A 48 21.43 -21.31 -1.53
CA GLU A 48 22.10 -20.69 -2.66
C GLU A 48 21.33 -21.01 -3.96
N LEU A 49 20.14 -20.42 -4.06
CA LEU A 49 19.43 -20.27 -5.33
C LEU A 49 20.24 -19.28 -6.15
N GLY A 50 20.91 -19.81 -7.19
CA GLY A 50 22.02 -19.18 -7.90
C GLY A 50 21.74 -17.80 -8.49
N GLY A 51 22.83 -17.12 -8.86
CA GLY A 51 22.79 -15.80 -9.46
C GLY A 51 21.99 -15.78 -10.76
N TYR A 52 20.83 -15.12 -10.73
CA TYR A 52 19.98 -14.95 -11.90
C TYR A 52 20.45 -13.76 -12.75
N GLN A 53 21.06 -14.08 -13.88
CA GLN A 53 21.91 -13.19 -14.68
C GLN A 53 21.15 -12.33 -15.71
N TYR A 54 19.96 -11.81 -15.35
CA TYR A 54 19.11 -11.04 -16.26
C TYR A 54 18.64 -9.67 -15.74
N TRP A 55 18.93 -9.29 -14.50
CA TRP A 55 18.64 -7.94 -13.99
C TRP A 55 19.80 -6.97 -14.24
N PRO A 56 19.55 -5.75 -14.76
CA PRO A 56 20.58 -4.73 -14.90
C PRO A 56 21.18 -4.36 -13.53
N VAL A 57 22.48 -4.06 -13.53
CA VAL A 57 23.36 -4.00 -12.34
C VAL A 57 23.06 -2.83 -11.37
N LEU A 58 21.94 -2.11 -11.55
CA LEU A 58 21.43 -1.06 -10.66
C LEU A 58 20.70 -1.63 -9.42
N VAL A 59 21.24 -2.70 -8.84
CA VAL A 59 20.75 -3.34 -7.61
C VAL A 59 21.52 -2.78 -6.41
N PRO A 60 20.91 -1.99 -5.51
CA PRO A 60 21.55 -1.61 -4.25
C PRO A 60 22.00 -2.85 -3.48
N ARG A 61 23.27 -2.88 -3.08
CA ARG A 61 23.88 -4.01 -2.34
C ARG A 61 22.96 -4.47 -1.19
N GLY A 62 22.50 -5.72 -1.26
CA GLY A 62 21.70 -6.36 -0.20
C GLY A 62 20.19 -6.45 -0.43
N ILE A 63 19.65 -6.08 -1.60
CA ILE A 63 18.25 -6.34 -1.96
C ILE A 63 18.21 -7.41 -3.06
N ARG A 64 17.57 -8.55 -2.77
CA ARG A 64 17.35 -9.65 -3.72
C ARG A 64 15.99 -9.52 -4.40
N LEU A 65 15.95 -9.81 -5.71
CA LEU A 65 14.72 -9.99 -6.47
C LEU A 65 14.31 -11.47 -6.52
N TYR A 66 13.01 -11.70 -6.66
CA TYR A 66 12.36 -13.01 -6.58
C TYR A 66 11.51 -13.29 -7.82
N THR A 67 11.33 -14.56 -8.14
CA THR A 67 10.36 -15.02 -9.14
C THR A 67 8.95 -15.18 -8.53
N TYR A 68 7.92 -15.26 -9.37
CA TYR A 68 6.52 -15.43 -8.96
C TYR A 68 6.31 -16.65 -8.02
N GLU A 69 7.07 -17.72 -8.22
CA GLU A 69 7.02 -18.92 -7.39
C GLU A 69 7.73 -18.78 -6.03
N GLN A 70 8.56 -17.76 -5.85
CA GLN A 70 9.34 -17.54 -4.63
C GLN A 70 8.71 -16.50 -3.70
N ILE A 71 7.74 -15.71 -4.17
CA ILE A 71 7.06 -14.68 -3.37
C ILE A 71 5.92 -15.26 -2.51
N PRO A 72 5.60 -14.60 -1.37
CA PRO A 72 4.47 -14.99 -0.53
C PRO A 72 3.13 -14.80 -1.26
N VAL A 73 2.14 -15.64 -0.92
CA VAL A 73 0.84 -15.71 -1.61
C VAL A 73 0.10 -14.37 -1.68
N PHE A 74 0.25 -13.49 -0.68
CA PHE A 74 -0.39 -12.16 -0.69
C PHE A 74 0.19 -11.18 -1.72
N LEU A 75 1.36 -11.47 -2.32
CA LEU A 75 1.95 -10.72 -3.44
C LEU A 75 1.72 -11.38 -4.80
N ARG A 76 1.26 -12.64 -4.84
CA ARG A 76 0.99 -13.40 -6.07
C ARG A 76 -0.31 -12.93 -6.71
N ASP A 77 -0.28 -11.74 -7.29
CA ASP A 77 -1.49 -11.09 -7.79
C ASP A 77 -1.76 -11.38 -9.28
N ASN A 78 -0.74 -11.21 -10.13
CA ASN A 78 -0.78 -11.44 -11.58
C ASN A 78 0.23 -12.54 -11.99
N PRO A 79 -0.20 -13.71 -12.50
CA PRO A 79 0.70 -14.81 -12.89
C PRO A 79 1.51 -14.54 -14.16
N TYR A 80 1.15 -13.52 -14.96
CA TYR A 80 1.90 -13.15 -16.17
C TYR A 80 3.17 -12.33 -15.87
N ILE A 81 3.36 -11.88 -14.63
CA ILE A 81 4.62 -11.27 -14.17
C ILE A 81 5.44 -12.39 -13.55
N THR A 82 6.48 -12.85 -14.25
CA THR A 82 7.28 -14.02 -13.88
C THR A 82 8.33 -13.73 -12.80
N ASP A 83 8.82 -12.49 -12.74
CA ASP A 83 10.01 -12.09 -12.00
C ASP A 83 10.03 -10.59 -11.65
N GLY A 84 11.15 -10.14 -11.06
CA GLY A 84 11.37 -8.74 -10.70
C GLY A 84 10.71 -8.32 -9.38
N TYR A 85 10.19 -9.28 -8.63
CA TYR A 85 9.53 -9.02 -7.36
C TYR A 85 10.50 -8.71 -6.24
N ARG A 86 10.10 -7.76 -5.39
CA ARG A 86 10.73 -7.52 -4.09
C ARG A 86 9.86 -8.17 -3.01
N ALA A 87 10.48 -8.83 -2.04
CA ALA A 87 9.78 -9.44 -0.91
C ALA A 87 10.64 -9.42 0.35
N TYR A 88 9.99 -9.61 1.50
CA TYR A 88 10.64 -9.75 2.82
C TYR A 88 11.51 -8.57 3.27
N LEU A 89 11.32 -7.37 2.70
CA LEU A 89 12.14 -6.21 3.01
C LEU A 89 11.72 -5.52 4.32
N PRO A 90 12.66 -5.05 5.16
CA PRO A 90 12.38 -4.07 6.21
C PRO A 90 12.16 -2.67 5.63
N SER A 91 11.46 -1.78 6.34
CA SER A 91 11.05 -0.46 5.84
C SER A 91 12.18 0.38 5.22
N ARG A 92 13.40 0.33 5.78
CA ARG A 92 14.57 1.04 5.24
C ARG A 92 15.00 0.54 3.86
N LEU A 93 14.85 -0.76 3.58
CA LEU A 93 15.15 -1.33 2.25
C LEU A 93 13.98 -1.14 1.27
N CYS A 94 12.74 -1.10 1.76
CA CYS A 94 11.58 -0.70 0.95
C CYS A 94 11.80 0.68 0.32
N ILE A 95 12.15 1.70 1.13
CA ILE A 95 12.43 3.06 0.64
C ILE A 95 13.63 3.08 -0.32
N LYS A 96 14.74 2.40 0.02
CA LYS A 96 15.89 2.29 -0.90
C LYS A 96 15.55 1.63 -2.24
N SER A 97 14.54 0.76 -2.28
CA SER A 97 14.12 0.08 -3.51
C SER A 97 13.30 0.95 -4.48
N LEU A 98 13.02 2.21 -4.14
CA LEU A 98 12.43 3.20 -5.05
C LEU A 98 13.33 3.50 -6.27
N PHE A 99 14.65 3.47 -6.05
CA PHE A 99 15.67 3.70 -7.09
C PHE A 99 16.19 2.39 -7.72
N MET A 100 15.52 1.26 -7.45
CA MET A 100 15.81 -0.04 -8.06
C MET A 100 14.79 -0.31 -9.18
N VAL A 101 15.24 -0.99 -10.24
CA VAL A 101 14.36 -1.58 -11.26
C VAL A 101 13.74 -2.87 -10.71
N SER A 102 12.41 -2.91 -10.65
CA SER A 102 11.59 -4.03 -10.17
C SER A 102 10.23 -4.01 -10.86
N ASN A 103 9.42 -5.05 -10.66
CA ASN A 103 8.05 -5.16 -11.18
C ASN A 103 7.10 -3.99 -10.78
N GLU A 104 7.47 -3.19 -9.77
CA GLU A 104 6.69 -2.05 -9.27
C GLU A 104 7.26 -0.68 -9.68
N SER A 105 8.41 -0.61 -10.35
CA SER A 105 9.09 0.67 -10.60
C SER A 105 8.24 1.61 -11.44
N VAL A 106 7.53 1.12 -12.46
CA VAL A 106 6.61 1.94 -13.26
C VAL A 106 5.47 2.47 -12.39
N ASN A 107 4.88 1.64 -11.52
CA ASN A 107 3.81 2.04 -10.59
C ASN A 107 4.28 3.09 -9.58
N MET A 108 5.54 3.04 -9.15
CA MET A 108 6.12 4.09 -8.30
C MET A 108 6.30 5.39 -9.07
N TRP A 109 7.03 5.33 -10.18
CA TRP A 109 7.48 6.52 -10.88
C TRP A 109 6.34 7.23 -11.60
N SER A 110 5.30 6.52 -12.07
CA SER A 110 4.09 7.16 -12.60
C SER A 110 3.38 8.02 -11.55
N HIS A 111 3.22 7.52 -10.32
CA HIS A 111 2.57 8.27 -9.23
C HIS A 111 3.50 9.34 -8.62
N VAL A 112 4.82 9.14 -8.58
CA VAL A 112 5.78 10.20 -8.20
C VAL A 112 5.74 11.35 -9.22
N LEU A 113 5.75 11.05 -10.52
CA LEU A 113 5.63 12.06 -11.58
C LEU A 113 4.25 12.73 -11.54
N GLY A 114 3.18 12.00 -11.25
CA GLY A 114 1.83 12.54 -11.01
C GLY A 114 1.79 13.53 -9.83
N PHE A 115 2.42 13.19 -8.70
CA PHE A 115 2.57 14.11 -7.57
C PHE A 115 3.31 15.40 -7.96
N LEU A 116 4.46 15.28 -8.66
CA LEU A 116 5.24 16.43 -9.12
C LEU A 116 4.43 17.28 -10.13
N LEU A 117 3.69 16.66 -11.03
CA LEU A 117 2.82 17.35 -11.99
C LEU A 117 1.77 18.20 -11.25
N PHE A 118 1.04 17.63 -10.29
CA PHE A 118 0.05 18.39 -9.52
C PHE A 118 0.67 19.46 -8.64
N PHE A 119 1.87 19.24 -8.10
CA PHE A 119 2.61 20.25 -7.35
C PHE A 119 2.98 21.46 -8.24
N PHE A 120 3.63 21.24 -9.38
CA PHE A 120 4.03 22.32 -10.29
C PHE A 120 2.82 23.01 -10.94
N LEU A 121 1.78 22.25 -11.33
CA LEU A 121 0.52 22.79 -11.80
C LEU A 121 -0.15 23.65 -10.73
N GLY A 122 -0.09 23.25 -9.46
CA GLY A 122 -0.60 24.04 -8.35
C GLY A 122 0.15 25.35 -8.14
N VAL A 123 1.48 25.33 -8.16
CA VAL A 123 2.29 26.55 -8.10
C VAL A 123 1.97 27.48 -9.27
N TYR A 124 1.88 26.95 -10.50
CA TYR A 124 1.53 27.73 -11.69
C TYR A 124 0.11 28.33 -11.62
N ASN A 125 -0.89 27.55 -11.20
CA ASN A 125 -2.26 28.03 -11.08
C ASN A 125 -2.37 29.14 -10.02
N MET A 126 -1.71 28.98 -8.87
CA MET A 126 -1.74 29.98 -7.78
C MET A 126 -0.95 31.24 -8.09
N ALA A 127 0.19 31.13 -8.78
CA ALA A 127 1.09 32.25 -9.05
C ALA A 127 0.80 32.98 -10.37
N SER A 128 0.12 32.34 -11.33
CA SER A 128 -0.09 32.90 -12.69
C SER A 128 -1.55 32.87 -13.12
N VAL A 129 -2.21 31.72 -13.08
CA VAL A 129 -3.58 31.60 -13.65
C VAL A 129 -4.62 32.36 -12.82
N LEU A 130 -4.77 32.03 -11.53
CA LEU A 130 -5.78 32.64 -10.65
C LEU A 130 -5.62 34.17 -10.51
N PRO A 131 -4.40 34.75 -10.46
CA PRO A 131 -4.23 36.20 -10.51
C PRO A 131 -4.62 36.83 -11.85
N THR A 132 -4.27 36.22 -12.98
CA THR A 132 -4.51 36.81 -14.32
C THR A 132 -5.99 36.83 -14.71
N VAL A 133 -6.78 35.87 -14.25
CA VAL A 133 -8.24 35.83 -14.46
C VAL A 133 -9.02 36.59 -13.38
N GLY A 134 -8.35 37.21 -12.40
CA GLY A 134 -8.99 37.95 -11.31
C GLY A 134 -9.85 37.08 -10.38
N ALA A 135 -9.44 35.83 -10.15
CA ALA A 135 -10.24 34.81 -9.47
C ALA A 135 -10.65 35.21 -8.05
N SER A 136 -11.81 34.72 -7.61
CA SER A 136 -12.35 34.96 -6.27
C SER A 136 -11.60 34.13 -5.22
N ARG A 137 -11.71 34.52 -3.94
CA ARG A 137 -11.10 33.74 -2.83
C ARG A 137 -11.63 32.30 -2.76
N GLU A 138 -12.86 32.07 -3.21
CA GLU A 138 -13.46 30.72 -3.25
C GLU A 138 -12.71 29.83 -4.24
N ASP A 139 -12.34 30.37 -5.41
CA ASP A 139 -11.58 29.65 -6.44
C ASP A 139 -10.19 29.25 -5.94
N TYR A 140 -9.47 30.16 -5.27
CA TYR A 140 -8.18 29.84 -4.63
C TYR A 140 -8.32 28.68 -3.62
N VAL A 141 -9.38 28.68 -2.81
CA VAL A 141 -9.63 27.60 -1.84
C VAL A 141 -9.97 26.29 -2.55
N ILE A 142 -10.87 26.31 -3.53
CA ILE A 142 -11.31 25.13 -4.28
C ILE A 142 -10.13 24.48 -5.02
N TYR A 143 -9.36 25.26 -5.79
CA TYR A 143 -8.18 24.73 -6.47
C TYR A 143 -7.12 24.21 -5.49
N SER A 144 -6.84 24.93 -4.40
CA SER A 144 -5.87 24.49 -3.39
C SER A 144 -6.25 23.15 -2.76
N VAL A 145 -7.52 22.98 -2.38
CA VAL A 145 -8.03 21.74 -1.79
C VAL A 145 -8.01 20.61 -2.81
N THR A 146 -8.48 20.84 -4.05
CA THR A 146 -8.46 19.85 -5.13
C THR A 146 -7.05 19.35 -5.44
N LEU A 147 -6.08 20.26 -5.60
CA LEU A 147 -4.69 19.92 -5.88
C LEU A 147 -4.04 19.19 -4.70
N PHE A 148 -4.39 19.54 -3.45
CA PHE A 148 -3.95 18.82 -2.26
C PHE A 148 -4.52 17.40 -2.21
N CYS A 149 -5.81 17.21 -2.53
CA CYS A 149 -6.45 15.89 -2.63
C CYS A 149 -5.75 14.99 -3.66
N PHE A 150 -5.40 15.51 -4.84
CA PHE A 150 -4.66 14.76 -5.86
C PHE A 150 -3.23 14.42 -5.42
N GLN A 151 -2.50 15.37 -4.82
CA GLN A 151 -1.18 15.12 -4.28
C GLN A 151 -1.20 14.04 -3.19
N LEU A 152 -2.16 14.09 -2.26
CA LEU A 152 -2.32 13.08 -1.22
C LEU A 152 -2.67 11.70 -1.79
N CYS A 153 -3.57 11.64 -2.78
CA CYS A 153 -3.87 10.40 -3.51
C CYS A 153 -2.61 9.78 -4.13
N MET A 154 -1.80 10.59 -4.83
CA MET A 154 -0.55 10.12 -5.44
C MET A 154 0.46 9.64 -4.39
N LEU A 155 0.66 10.38 -3.30
CA LEU A 155 1.57 10.00 -2.20
C LEU A 155 1.14 8.71 -1.50
N CYS A 156 -0.16 8.51 -1.26
CA CYS A 156 -0.69 7.26 -0.70
C CYS A 156 -0.36 6.06 -1.59
N SER A 157 -0.49 6.21 -2.90
CA SER A 157 -0.21 5.16 -3.87
C SER A 157 1.29 4.84 -4.00
N VAL A 158 2.16 5.87 -4.06
CA VAL A 158 3.62 5.67 -3.96
C VAL A 158 3.98 4.93 -2.67
N GLY A 159 3.36 5.30 -1.55
CA GLY A 159 3.52 4.61 -0.27
C GLY A 159 3.16 3.12 -0.35
N PHE A 160 2.03 2.78 -0.97
CA PHE A 160 1.66 1.39 -1.21
C PHE A 160 2.67 0.64 -2.07
N HIS A 161 3.02 1.14 -3.25
CA HIS A 161 3.98 0.44 -4.12
C HIS A 161 5.39 0.32 -3.49
N VAL A 162 5.79 1.25 -2.62
CA VAL A 162 7.04 1.16 -1.84
C VAL A 162 6.96 0.09 -0.76
N PHE A 163 5.88 0.04 0.01
CA PHE A 163 5.77 -0.83 1.19
C PHE A 163 5.00 -2.14 0.97
N CYS A 164 4.48 -2.40 -0.23
CA CYS A 164 3.79 -3.66 -0.55
C CYS A 164 4.68 -4.88 -0.27
N CYS A 165 5.97 -4.77 -0.60
CA CYS A 165 7.01 -5.80 -0.42
C CYS A 165 7.51 -6.00 1.03
N HIS A 166 6.96 -5.25 1.99
CA HIS A 166 7.44 -5.26 3.36
C HIS A 166 7.25 -6.63 4.04
N ARG A 167 8.24 -7.05 4.86
CA ARG A 167 8.25 -8.36 5.55
C ARG A 167 7.03 -8.66 6.42
N SER A 168 6.30 -7.63 6.83
CA SER A 168 5.04 -7.77 7.57
C SER A 168 3.86 -7.51 6.65
N GLU A 169 3.08 -8.56 6.39
CA GLU A 169 1.81 -8.49 5.65
C GLU A 169 0.85 -7.47 6.26
N LYS A 170 0.81 -7.33 7.60
CA LYS A 170 0.00 -6.30 8.27
C LYS A 170 0.38 -4.88 7.85
N THR A 171 1.67 -4.61 7.58
CA THR A 171 2.13 -3.32 7.06
C THR A 171 1.71 -3.14 5.60
N SER A 172 1.92 -4.16 4.76
CA SER A 172 1.52 -4.15 3.34
C SER A 172 0.01 -3.88 3.18
N ARG A 173 -0.84 -4.59 3.94
CA ARG A 173 -2.29 -4.38 3.98
C ARG A 173 -2.71 -2.99 4.49
N ARG A 174 -1.99 -2.41 5.47
CA ARG A 174 -2.26 -1.03 5.93
C ARG A 174 -1.95 -0.01 4.86
N TRP A 175 -0.85 -0.16 4.12
CA TRP A 175 -0.54 0.73 3.01
C TRP A 175 -1.53 0.58 1.85
N MET A 176 -1.98 -0.64 1.55
CA MET A 176 -3.08 -0.88 0.60
C MET A 176 -4.38 -0.16 1.03
N ALA A 177 -4.70 -0.16 2.33
CA ALA A 177 -5.85 0.58 2.85
C ALA A 177 -5.67 2.11 2.73
N LEU A 178 -4.45 2.62 2.94
CA LEU A 178 -4.13 4.04 2.75
C LEU A 178 -4.18 4.49 1.29
N ASP A 179 -3.81 3.62 0.34
CA ASP A 179 -3.95 3.85 -1.09
C ASP A 179 -5.44 3.94 -1.50
N TYR A 180 -6.28 3.00 -1.05
CA TYR A 180 -7.73 3.10 -1.27
C TYR A 180 -8.39 4.31 -0.58
N ALA A 181 -7.90 4.72 0.60
CA ALA A 181 -8.31 5.97 1.22
C ALA A 181 -7.89 7.20 0.38
N GLY A 182 -6.67 7.18 -0.15
CA GLY A 182 -6.15 8.19 -1.08
C GLY A 182 -7.02 8.32 -2.33
N LEU A 183 -7.44 7.20 -2.94
CA LEU A 183 -8.35 7.17 -4.08
C LEU A 183 -9.70 7.82 -3.76
N SER A 184 -10.31 7.50 -2.60
CA SER A 184 -11.54 8.16 -2.16
C SER A 184 -11.39 9.68 -1.98
N ILE A 185 -10.24 10.14 -1.46
CA ILE A 185 -9.93 11.57 -1.33
C ILE A 185 -9.70 12.22 -2.70
N GLY A 186 -9.03 11.54 -3.64
CA GLY A 186 -8.84 11.99 -5.02
C GLY A 186 -10.18 12.16 -5.75
N ILE A 187 -11.10 11.19 -5.60
CA ILE A 187 -12.45 11.27 -6.16
C ILE A 187 -13.23 12.45 -5.59
N LEU A 188 -13.16 12.70 -4.27
CA LEU A 188 -13.74 13.91 -3.67
C LEU A 188 -13.15 15.18 -4.30
N GLY A 189 -11.83 15.21 -4.50
CA GLY A 189 -11.10 16.29 -5.16
C GLY A 189 -11.54 16.57 -6.61
N CYS A 190 -11.98 15.56 -7.36
CA CYS A 190 -12.62 15.73 -8.67
C CYS A 190 -14.02 16.32 -8.56
N TYR A 191 -14.86 15.78 -7.67
CA TYR A 191 -16.27 16.11 -7.61
C TYR A 191 -16.57 17.49 -7.04
N VAL A 192 -15.82 17.95 -6.02
CA VAL A 192 -16.05 19.26 -5.40
C VAL A 192 -15.99 20.40 -6.41
N PRO A 193 -14.88 20.64 -7.15
CA PRO A 193 -14.83 21.69 -8.18
C PRO A 193 -15.80 21.41 -9.32
N GLY A 194 -15.87 20.16 -9.80
CA GLY A 194 -16.71 19.79 -10.95
C GLY A 194 -18.18 20.13 -10.72
N VAL A 195 -18.77 19.70 -9.59
CA VAL A 195 -20.15 20.03 -9.22
C VAL A 195 -20.29 21.52 -8.88
N PHE A 196 -19.28 22.14 -8.25
CA PHE A 196 -19.34 23.55 -7.87
C PHE A 196 -19.49 24.48 -9.07
N TYR A 197 -18.63 24.35 -10.08
CA TYR A 197 -18.66 25.20 -11.27
C TYR A 197 -19.81 24.82 -12.23
N THR A 198 -20.14 23.53 -12.35
CA THR A 198 -21.29 23.06 -13.14
C THR A 198 -22.61 23.65 -12.64
N PHE A 199 -22.83 23.67 -11.31
CA PHE A 199 -24.04 24.22 -10.70
C PHE A 199 -23.77 25.55 -9.97
N TYR A 200 -22.88 26.39 -10.50
CA TYR A 200 -22.52 27.67 -9.89
C TYR A 200 -23.75 28.56 -9.65
N CYS A 201 -24.61 28.68 -10.65
CA CYS A 201 -25.85 29.46 -10.57
C CYS A 201 -27.02 28.74 -9.88
N ASN A 202 -26.92 27.44 -9.55
CA ASN A 202 -28.00 26.70 -8.90
C ASN A 202 -27.54 26.08 -7.58
N ASN A 203 -27.63 26.89 -6.52
CA ASN A 203 -27.23 26.52 -5.17
C ASN A 203 -27.93 25.24 -4.67
N TYR A 204 -29.19 25.00 -5.03
CA TYR A 204 -29.94 23.81 -4.61
C TYR A 204 -29.34 22.53 -5.19
N TRP A 205 -29.24 22.44 -6.52
CA TRP A 205 -28.69 21.25 -7.18
C TRP A 205 -27.21 21.04 -6.85
N ARG A 206 -26.43 22.12 -6.70
CA ARG A 206 -25.04 22.05 -6.22
C ARG A 206 -24.95 21.32 -4.88
N GLN A 207 -25.76 21.70 -3.89
CA GLN A 207 -25.73 21.07 -2.57
C GLN A 207 -26.25 19.63 -2.61
N VAL A 208 -27.31 19.34 -3.36
CA VAL A 208 -27.83 17.98 -3.54
C VAL A 208 -26.74 17.03 -4.07
N TYR A 209 -26.02 17.43 -5.11
CA TYR A 209 -24.95 16.60 -5.69
C TYR A 209 -23.72 16.49 -4.78
N LEU A 210 -23.28 17.57 -4.13
CA LEU A 210 -22.14 17.53 -3.20
C LEU A 210 -22.43 16.61 -2.00
N VAL A 211 -23.62 16.70 -1.40
CA VAL A 211 -24.03 15.85 -0.28
C VAL A 211 -24.19 14.39 -0.71
N ALA A 212 -24.80 14.14 -1.88
CA ALA A 212 -24.96 12.78 -2.40
C ALA A 212 -23.59 12.12 -2.68
N VAL A 213 -22.67 12.83 -3.34
CA VAL A 213 -21.31 12.34 -3.59
C VAL A 213 -20.56 12.10 -2.28
N LEU A 214 -20.61 13.04 -1.33
CA LEU A 214 -19.96 12.86 -0.02
C LEU A 214 -20.49 11.61 0.70
N ALA A 215 -21.81 11.38 0.69
CA ALA A 215 -22.42 10.19 1.28
C ALA A 215 -21.95 8.89 0.61
N MET A 216 -21.86 8.86 -0.73
CA MET A 216 -21.36 7.69 -1.47
C MET A 216 -19.86 7.43 -1.23
N ILE A 217 -19.03 8.49 -1.21
CA ILE A 217 -17.60 8.37 -0.90
C ILE A 217 -17.39 7.84 0.52
N LEU A 218 -18.15 8.36 1.50
CA LEU A 218 -18.12 7.87 2.87
C LEU A 218 -18.57 6.41 2.97
N ALA A 219 -19.66 6.01 2.29
CA ALA A 219 -20.12 4.63 2.26
C ALA A 219 -19.06 3.66 1.69
N VAL A 220 -18.42 4.03 0.57
CA VAL A 220 -17.32 3.26 -0.02
C VAL A 220 -16.11 3.21 0.91
N PHE A 221 -15.77 4.33 1.56
CA PHE A 221 -14.67 4.42 2.53
C PHE A 221 -14.89 3.50 3.74
N PHE A 222 -16.06 3.57 4.39
CA PHE A 222 -16.41 2.69 5.52
C PHE A 222 -16.41 1.21 5.10
N ALA A 223 -16.87 0.90 3.88
CA ALA A 223 -16.77 -0.46 3.34
C ALA A 223 -15.31 -0.95 3.20
N GLN A 224 -14.33 -0.07 2.94
CA GLN A 224 -12.91 -0.45 2.87
C GLN A 224 -12.25 -0.67 4.25
N ILE A 225 -12.79 -0.10 5.34
CA ILE A 225 -12.25 -0.32 6.70
C ILE A 225 -12.37 -1.79 7.09
N HIS A 226 -13.40 -2.48 6.60
CA HIS A 226 -13.62 -3.89 6.92
C HIS A 226 -12.53 -4.78 6.29
N PRO A 227 -11.79 -5.60 7.08
CA PRO A 227 -10.60 -6.31 6.60
C PRO A 227 -10.88 -7.37 5.52
N VAL A 228 -12.13 -7.84 5.37
CA VAL A 228 -12.53 -8.75 4.29
C VAL A 228 -12.56 -8.04 2.94
N SER A 229 -12.90 -6.75 2.88
CA SER A 229 -12.90 -5.96 1.65
C SER A 229 -11.51 -5.87 1.03
N LEU A 230 -10.47 -5.81 1.86
CA LEU A 230 -9.06 -5.81 1.44
C LEU A 230 -8.55 -7.21 0.99
N SER A 231 -9.38 -8.25 1.01
CA SER A 231 -9.01 -9.58 0.50
C SER A 231 -8.94 -9.64 -1.04
N LYS A 232 -8.25 -10.64 -1.58
CA LYS A 232 -8.14 -10.84 -3.04
C LYS A 232 -9.48 -11.16 -3.71
N GLN A 233 -10.37 -11.86 -3.00
CA GLN A 233 -11.73 -12.20 -3.49
C GLN A 233 -12.57 -10.96 -3.77
N TRP A 234 -12.44 -9.92 -2.95
CA TRP A 234 -13.21 -8.67 -3.08
C TRP A 234 -12.58 -7.66 -4.05
N LYS A 235 -11.48 -8.00 -4.73
CA LYS A 235 -10.78 -7.11 -5.68
C LYS A 235 -11.68 -6.62 -6.81
N GLN A 236 -12.46 -7.53 -7.42
CA GLN A 236 -13.41 -7.16 -8.50
C GLN A 236 -14.54 -6.25 -7.98
N MET A 237 -15.13 -6.57 -6.83
CA MET A 237 -16.19 -5.76 -6.22
C MET A 237 -15.69 -4.36 -5.86
N ARG A 238 -14.48 -4.24 -5.30
CA ARG A 238 -13.80 -2.96 -5.06
C ARG A 238 -13.65 -2.12 -6.32
N SER A 239 -13.10 -2.72 -7.39
CA SER A 239 -12.96 -2.03 -8.68
C SER A 239 -14.31 -1.56 -9.20
N LEU A 240 -15.34 -2.41 -9.16
CA LEU A 240 -16.70 -2.05 -9.57
C LEU A 240 -17.27 -0.89 -8.73
N LEU A 241 -17.11 -0.89 -7.41
CA LEU A 241 -17.56 0.21 -6.53
C LEU A 241 -16.91 1.55 -6.91
N PHE A 242 -15.59 1.58 -7.15
CA PHE A 242 -14.91 2.80 -7.59
C PHE A 242 -15.28 3.20 -9.03
N CYS A 243 -15.50 2.25 -9.94
CA CYS A 243 -15.99 2.54 -11.29
C CYS A 243 -17.41 3.12 -11.29
N LEU A 244 -18.32 2.60 -10.47
CA LEU A 244 -19.67 3.15 -10.31
C LEU A 244 -19.65 4.52 -9.64
N LEU A 245 -18.81 4.71 -8.61
CA LEU A 245 -18.62 5.99 -7.94
C LEU A 245 -18.03 7.07 -8.86
N GLY A 246 -17.12 6.71 -9.77
CA GLY A 246 -16.64 7.62 -10.83
C GLY A 246 -17.70 7.86 -11.90
N GLY A 247 -18.39 6.81 -12.34
CA GLY A 247 -19.44 6.86 -13.36
C GLY A 247 -20.68 7.65 -12.94
N TYR A 248 -20.93 7.82 -11.64
CA TYR A 248 -22.00 8.68 -11.12
C TYR A 248 -21.94 10.10 -11.67
N GLY A 249 -20.75 10.62 -12.01
CA GLY A 249 -20.56 11.96 -12.58
C GLY A 249 -21.32 12.21 -13.88
N LEU A 250 -21.71 11.15 -14.61
CA LEU A 250 -22.60 11.25 -15.76
C LEU A 250 -23.99 11.81 -15.40
N VAL A 251 -24.47 11.59 -14.17
CA VAL A 251 -25.79 12.07 -13.70
C VAL A 251 -25.83 13.60 -13.54
N PRO A 252 -24.94 14.27 -12.76
CA PRO A 252 -24.89 15.72 -12.72
C PRO A 252 -24.56 16.34 -14.08
N THR A 253 -23.70 15.71 -14.90
CA THR A 253 -23.42 16.21 -16.26
C THR A 253 -24.65 16.18 -17.15
N ALA A 254 -25.38 15.06 -17.22
CA ALA A 254 -26.61 14.96 -18.02
C ALA A 254 -27.69 15.92 -17.54
N HIS A 255 -27.84 16.09 -16.23
CA HIS A 255 -28.78 17.06 -15.65
C HIS A 255 -28.40 18.51 -15.99
N TRP A 256 -27.11 18.85 -15.92
CA TRP A 256 -26.64 20.17 -16.33
C TRP A 256 -26.86 20.44 -17.82
N VAL A 257 -26.62 19.45 -18.70
CA VAL A 257 -26.93 19.56 -20.13
C VAL A 257 -28.43 19.82 -20.35
N TRP A 258 -29.30 19.13 -19.63
CA TRP A 258 -30.76 19.33 -19.70
C TRP A 258 -31.16 20.74 -19.24
N LEU A 259 -30.72 21.20 -18.06
CA LEU A 259 -30.98 22.55 -17.56
C LEU A 259 -30.38 23.65 -18.46
N SER A 260 -29.29 23.33 -19.17
CA SER A 260 -28.68 24.21 -20.16
C SER A 260 -29.36 24.17 -21.53
N GLY A 261 -30.29 23.23 -21.77
CA GLY A 261 -31.11 23.22 -22.97
C GLY A 261 -32.10 24.38 -23.02
N ASP A 262 -32.63 24.78 -21.86
CA ASP A 262 -33.67 25.81 -21.76
C ASP A 262 -33.12 27.24 -21.88
N SER A 263 -33.80 28.06 -22.69
CA SER A 263 -33.40 29.44 -23.01
C SER A 263 -33.32 30.36 -21.78
N ALA A 264 -34.00 30.04 -20.68
CA ALA A 264 -33.99 30.81 -19.44
C ALA A 264 -32.64 30.75 -18.69
N THR A 265 -31.87 29.65 -18.85
CA THR A 265 -30.58 29.45 -18.19
C THR A 265 -29.41 30.07 -18.98
N SER A 266 -29.69 30.66 -20.14
CA SER A 266 -28.69 31.19 -21.09
C SER A 266 -27.75 32.26 -20.49
N SER A 267 -28.22 33.09 -19.56
CA SER A 267 -27.42 34.16 -18.95
C SER A 267 -26.23 33.64 -18.10
N CYS A 268 -26.31 32.42 -17.56
CA CYS A 268 -25.21 31.83 -16.78
C CYS A 268 -24.13 31.13 -17.61
N ARG A 269 -24.37 30.87 -18.90
CA ARG A 269 -23.36 30.24 -19.77
C ARG A 269 -22.06 31.04 -19.84
N CYS A 270 -22.14 32.37 -19.84
CA CYS A 270 -20.96 33.23 -19.95
C CYS A 270 -20.06 33.22 -18.71
N SER A 271 -20.55 32.83 -17.53
CA SER A 271 -19.73 32.77 -16.31
C SER A 271 -19.07 31.40 -16.11
N SER A 272 -19.76 30.31 -16.48
CA SER A 272 -19.24 28.94 -16.34
C SER A 272 -18.31 28.49 -17.49
N LEU A 273 -18.17 29.27 -18.57
CA LEU A 273 -17.26 28.97 -19.70
C LEU A 273 -15.90 29.68 -19.62
N VAL A 274 -15.62 30.39 -18.51
CA VAL A 274 -14.38 31.15 -18.29
C VAL A 274 -13.37 30.37 -17.42
N PHE A 275 -13.76 29.20 -16.88
CA PHE A 275 -12.98 28.39 -15.93
C PHE A 275 -13.07 26.89 -16.24
#